data_AF-A0A4R3JSE0-F1
#
_entry.id   AF-A0A4R3JSE0-F1
#
_cell.length_a   1.000
_cell.length_b   1.000
_cell.length_c   1.000
_cell.angle_alpha   90.00
_cell.angle_beta   90.00
_cell.angle_gamma   90.00
#
_symmetry.space_group_name_H-M   'P 1'
#
loop_
_entity.id
_entity.type
_entity.pdbx_description
1 polymer ?
#
loop_
_entity_poly.entity_id
_entity_poly.type
_entity_poly.pdbx_seq_one_letter_code
_entity_poly.pdbx_strand_id
1 'polypeptide(L)'
;MRCLALAGELRSRGAQVVFLCRSLPGNLIDSIEQQDYDCHRLPGIGLDSELEDAETCLALLTEAVDWLVVDHYSLGRVWEQAMRGRARHILAIDDLADRAHDCDILLDQNLHPSAEARYAKLTEAGCRLLLGPRYALLRSEFARLRRASTETASPVRRLLVFFGGGDAGNETGRLLTALGLLDLSGMQVDVVVGGANPHYPALLEQCQHIGGNVHLHRQVDNMAELMAAADLAVGAGGTATWERLAVGLPSLVWAVADNQRPGLAVLAAEGALASPSPDSLATPEGIAHHLYALLHNPAWRQALAQRGSQLCDGRGAQRVAAVLLAGELHLRRAVRADCQMLHEWRNHPEVRRYALDPSPIPYAQHEQWFQATLRQVDRILLVGEAAGGQPIGVLRYDLAGDEAEVSVYLRPECMGLGHGEAILRAGERWLAQEHPEIVRFKASIRAENAASKAVFGRLGYKQAYGIYTKDMTR
;
A
#
# COMPACT_ATOMS: atom_id res chain seq x y z
N MET A 1 11.96 7.44 -5.72
CA MET A 1 10.64 7.88 -5.21
C MET A 1 9.99 6.90 -4.24
N ARG A 2 9.74 5.62 -4.60
CA ARG A 2 9.10 4.66 -3.68
C ARG A 2 9.88 4.44 -2.36
N CYS A 3 11.21 4.37 -2.43
CA CYS A 3 12.07 4.32 -1.24
C CYS A 3 11.96 5.58 -0.35
N LEU A 4 11.83 6.79 -0.94
CA LEU A 4 11.60 8.02 -0.17
C LEU A 4 10.26 7.99 0.58
N ALA A 5 9.22 7.41 -0.02
CA ALA A 5 7.93 7.26 0.65
C ALA A 5 8.03 6.33 1.88
N LEU A 6 8.76 5.21 1.76
CA LEU A 6 9.03 4.32 2.90
C LEU A 6 9.92 5.01 3.95
N ALA A 7 10.98 5.71 3.53
CA ALA A 7 11.86 6.45 4.41
C ALA A 7 11.11 7.51 5.24
N GLY A 8 10.21 8.26 4.62
CA GLY A 8 9.38 9.25 5.32
C GLY A 8 8.49 8.63 6.40
N GLU A 9 7.94 7.46 6.12
CA GLU A 9 7.12 6.71 7.08
C GLU A 9 7.95 6.06 8.21
N LEU A 10 9.17 5.59 7.91
CA LEU A 10 10.08 5.07 8.93
C LEU A 10 10.57 6.20 9.86
N ARG A 11 10.98 7.34 9.28
CA ARG A 11 11.45 8.51 10.03
C ARG A 11 10.36 9.10 10.91
N SER A 12 9.11 9.18 10.44
CA SER A 12 7.99 9.66 11.25
C SER A 12 7.69 8.80 12.49
N ARG A 13 8.20 7.56 12.50
CA ARG A 13 8.10 6.60 13.61
C ARG A 13 9.40 6.47 14.41
N GLY A 14 10.34 7.39 14.22
CA GLY A 14 11.57 7.49 15.01
C GLY A 14 12.76 6.69 14.47
N ALA A 15 12.65 6.06 13.30
CA ALA A 15 13.80 5.40 12.69
C ALA A 15 14.79 6.41 12.11
N GLN A 16 16.08 6.11 12.20
CA GLN A 16 17.12 6.79 11.43
C GLN A 16 17.21 6.14 10.05
N VAL A 17 17.32 6.96 9.00
CA VAL A 17 17.36 6.48 7.62
C VAL A 17 18.54 7.09 6.89
N VAL A 18 19.37 6.24 6.30
CA VAL A 18 20.49 6.59 5.44
C VAL A 18 20.30 5.95 4.07
N PHE A 19 20.65 6.68 3.01
CA PHE A 19 20.63 6.19 1.64
C PHE A 19 22.03 5.87 1.15
N LEU A 20 22.17 4.79 0.38
CA LEU A 20 23.34 4.55 -0.47
C LEU A 20 22.90 4.72 -1.93
N CYS A 21 23.47 5.69 -2.63
CA CYS A 21 23.02 6.04 -3.97
C CYS A 21 24.20 6.30 -4.90
N ARG A 22 24.11 5.78 -6.12
CA ARG A 22 25.12 5.95 -7.15
C ARG A 22 24.97 7.29 -7.87
N SER A 23 26.08 7.99 -8.03
CA SER A 23 26.11 9.34 -8.64
C SER A 23 26.04 9.29 -10.17
N LEU A 24 24.93 8.80 -10.72
CA LEU A 24 24.66 8.72 -12.16
C LEU A 24 23.96 9.99 -12.68
N PRO A 25 24.05 10.34 -13.98
CA PRO A 25 23.29 11.46 -14.54
C PRO A 25 21.78 11.31 -14.31
N GLY A 26 21.12 12.36 -13.82
CA GLY A 26 19.68 12.36 -13.54
C GLY A 26 19.26 11.65 -12.23
N ASN A 27 20.23 11.32 -11.35
CA ASN A 27 19.93 10.79 -10.02
C ASN A 27 19.12 11.79 -9.16
N LEU A 28 18.60 11.29 -8.03
CA LEU A 28 17.80 12.07 -7.08
C LEU A 28 18.55 12.35 -5.75
N ILE A 29 19.88 12.26 -5.73
CA ILE A 29 20.69 12.42 -4.50
C ILE A 29 20.46 13.80 -3.88
N ASP A 30 20.53 14.86 -4.67
CA ASP A 30 20.32 16.22 -4.17
C ASP A 30 18.91 16.40 -3.58
N SER A 31 17.90 15.74 -4.18
CA SER A 31 16.52 15.74 -3.65
C SER A 31 16.35 14.91 -2.37
N ILE A 32 17.19 13.89 -2.16
CA ILE A 32 17.24 13.11 -0.91
C ILE A 32 17.85 13.97 0.21
N GLU A 33 18.99 14.61 -0.07
CA GLU A 33 19.70 15.48 0.87
C GLU A 33 18.87 16.73 1.24
N GLN A 34 18.15 17.33 0.29
CA GLN A 34 17.22 18.45 0.54
C GLN A 34 16.04 18.09 1.47
N GLN A 35 15.75 16.80 1.65
CA GLN A 35 14.75 16.32 2.59
C GLN A 35 15.35 15.93 3.95
N ASP A 36 16.59 16.33 4.22
CA ASP A 36 17.35 16.06 5.44
C ASP A 36 17.55 14.55 5.70
N TYR A 37 17.84 13.78 4.64
CA TYR A 37 18.33 12.41 4.77
C TYR A 37 19.83 12.36 4.50
N ASP A 38 20.55 11.58 5.29
CA ASP A 38 21.94 11.24 5.00
C ASP A 38 22.01 10.38 3.74
N CYS A 39 22.93 10.72 2.83
CA CYS A 39 23.13 9.99 1.59
C CYS A 39 24.63 9.74 1.33
N HIS A 40 25.04 8.47 1.39
CA HIS A 40 26.35 8.04 0.95
C HIS A 40 26.37 7.92 -0.57
N ARG A 41 27.21 8.75 -1.20
CA ARG A 41 27.37 8.83 -2.65
C ARG A 41 28.36 7.76 -3.13
N LEU A 42 27.86 6.74 -3.83
CA LEU A 42 28.67 5.73 -4.52
C LEU A 42 29.25 6.31 -5.83
N PRO A 43 30.44 5.83 -6.28
CA PRO A 43 31.08 6.28 -7.52
C PRO A 43 30.16 6.15 -8.75
N GLY A 44 30.18 7.12 -9.66
CA GLY A 44 29.31 7.18 -10.85
C GLY A 44 29.62 6.20 -11.99
N ILE A 45 30.38 5.13 -11.74
CA ILE A 45 30.65 4.04 -12.70
C ILE A 45 29.58 2.96 -12.59
N GLY A 46 29.39 2.11 -13.61
CA GLY A 46 28.38 1.03 -13.59
C GLY A 46 28.64 -0.05 -12.54
N LEU A 47 27.73 -1.03 -12.46
CA LEU A 47 27.94 -2.26 -11.68
C LEU A 47 28.78 -3.23 -12.51
N ASP A 48 30.03 -3.45 -12.12
CA ASP A 48 30.87 -4.48 -12.75
C ASP A 48 30.49 -5.88 -12.23
N SER A 49 30.15 -6.00 -10.93
CA SER A 49 29.55 -7.21 -10.35
C SER A 49 28.77 -6.90 -9.07
N GLU A 50 27.91 -7.83 -8.64
CA GLU A 50 27.21 -7.74 -7.34
C GLU A 50 28.18 -7.68 -6.15
N LEU A 51 29.27 -8.46 -6.18
CA LEU A 51 30.24 -8.49 -5.07
C LEU A 51 31.01 -7.16 -4.94
N GLU A 52 31.45 -6.60 -6.06
CA GLU A 52 32.18 -5.33 -6.06
C GLU A 52 31.29 -4.15 -5.61
N ASP A 53 30.02 -4.16 -6.00
CA ASP A 53 29.06 -3.17 -5.49
C ASP A 53 28.84 -3.33 -3.99
N ALA A 54 28.69 -4.55 -3.49
CA ALA A 54 28.57 -4.82 -2.06
C ALA A 54 29.82 -4.36 -1.29
N GLU A 55 31.03 -4.63 -1.79
CA GLU A 55 32.29 -4.16 -1.20
C GLU A 55 32.34 -2.63 -1.12
N THR A 56 31.93 -1.94 -2.19
CA THR A 56 31.85 -0.48 -2.23
C THR A 56 30.83 0.05 -1.21
N CYS A 57 29.66 -0.57 -1.12
CA CYS A 57 28.64 -0.23 -0.12
C CYS A 57 29.14 -0.44 1.32
N LEU A 58 29.81 -1.57 1.59
CA LEU A 58 30.37 -1.92 2.90
C LEU A 58 31.50 -0.98 3.34
N ALA A 59 32.24 -0.41 2.40
CA ALA A 59 33.28 0.59 2.69
C ALA A 59 32.68 1.93 3.17
N LEU A 60 31.48 2.28 2.71
CA LEU A 60 30.78 3.52 3.10
C LEU A 60 29.88 3.30 4.32
N LEU A 61 29.22 2.14 4.42
CA LEU A 61 28.34 1.79 5.53
C LEU A 61 29.15 1.20 6.69
N THR A 62 29.78 2.07 7.47
CA THR A 62 30.68 1.66 8.57
C THR A 62 29.95 1.22 9.83
N GLU A 63 28.66 1.51 9.96
CA GLU A 63 27.83 1.12 11.11
C GLU A 63 26.87 -0.01 10.73
N ALA A 64 26.58 -0.90 11.67
CA ALA A 64 25.58 -1.93 11.45
C ALA A 64 24.18 -1.33 11.45
N VAL A 65 23.30 -1.84 10.58
CA VAL A 65 21.91 -1.39 10.46
C VAL A 65 20.94 -2.50 10.86
N ASP A 66 19.81 -2.13 11.48
CA ASP A 66 18.75 -3.08 11.80
C ASP A 66 18.09 -3.64 10.55
N TRP A 67 17.92 -2.79 9.53
CA TRP A 67 17.30 -3.12 8.26
C TRP A 67 18.07 -2.51 7.10
N LEU A 68 18.29 -3.31 6.06
CA LEU A 68 18.74 -2.86 4.74
C LEU A 68 17.60 -3.04 3.73
N VAL A 69 17.25 -1.98 3.02
CA VAL A 69 16.25 -2.03 1.94
C VAL A 69 16.96 -1.95 0.60
N VAL A 70 16.83 -2.97 -0.24
CA VAL A 70 17.40 -3.02 -1.59
C VAL A 70 16.33 -2.83 -2.65
N ASP A 71 16.52 -1.86 -3.53
CA ASP A 71 15.61 -1.49 -4.62
C ASP A 71 16.43 -1.27 -5.91
N HIS A 72 16.91 -2.36 -6.49
CA HIS A 72 17.78 -2.32 -7.66
C HIS A 72 17.60 -3.53 -8.58
N TYR A 73 17.43 -3.29 -9.89
CA TYR A 73 17.16 -4.33 -10.90
C TYR A 73 18.31 -5.31 -11.17
N SER A 74 19.48 -5.07 -10.60
CA SER A 74 20.68 -5.88 -10.86
C SER A 74 21.28 -6.51 -9.60
N LEU A 75 20.67 -6.30 -8.44
CA LEU A 75 21.14 -6.82 -7.17
C LEU A 75 20.19 -7.91 -6.69
N GLY A 76 20.73 -9.08 -6.36
CA GLY A 76 19.97 -10.20 -5.82
C GLY A 76 20.75 -10.91 -4.73
N ARG A 77 20.60 -12.24 -4.66
CA ARG A 77 21.13 -13.09 -3.59
C ARG A 77 22.61 -12.86 -3.29
N VAL A 78 23.46 -12.70 -4.32
CA VAL A 78 24.91 -12.59 -4.12
C VAL A 78 25.24 -11.28 -3.38
N TRP A 79 24.64 -10.17 -3.81
CA TRP A 79 24.79 -8.88 -3.14
C TRP A 79 24.23 -8.91 -1.71
N GLU A 80 23.02 -9.47 -1.55
CA GLU A 80 22.33 -9.53 -0.26
C GLU A 80 23.12 -10.34 0.77
N GLN A 81 23.67 -11.50 0.37
CA GLN A 81 24.52 -12.33 1.23
C GLN A 81 25.79 -11.59 1.68
N ALA A 82 26.42 -10.84 0.78
CA ALA A 82 27.59 -10.03 1.13
C ALA A 82 27.26 -8.93 2.15
N MET A 83 26.05 -8.37 2.09
CA MET A 83 25.60 -7.31 2.99
C MET A 83 25.11 -7.80 4.37
N ARG A 84 24.86 -9.11 4.56
CA ARG A 84 24.44 -9.70 5.85
C ARG A 84 25.38 -9.37 7.01
N GLY A 85 26.67 -9.17 6.75
CA GLY A 85 27.64 -8.76 7.78
C GLY A 85 27.41 -7.36 8.36
N ARG A 86 26.64 -6.51 7.66
CA ARG A 86 26.34 -5.13 8.05
C ARG A 86 24.86 -4.88 8.33
N ALA A 87 23.98 -5.76 7.89
CA ALA A 87 22.54 -5.62 8.05
C ALA A 87 21.95 -6.81 8.81
N ARG A 88 21.25 -6.53 9.92
CA ARG A 88 20.57 -7.58 10.70
C ARG A 88 19.45 -8.24 9.92
N HIS A 89 18.66 -7.44 9.20
CA HIS A 89 17.58 -7.90 8.33
C HIS A 89 17.62 -7.21 6.97
N ILE A 90 17.10 -7.87 5.93
CA ILE A 90 17.06 -7.37 4.55
C ILE A 90 15.63 -7.41 4.03
N LEU A 91 15.17 -6.28 3.49
CA LEU A 91 13.97 -6.14 2.67
C LEU A 91 14.39 -5.95 1.21
N ALA A 92 14.01 -6.87 0.33
CA ALA A 92 14.19 -6.73 -1.11
C ALA A 92 12.90 -6.23 -1.77
N ILE A 93 13.01 -5.20 -2.60
CA ILE A 93 11.93 -4.74 -3.47
C ILE A 93 12.18 -5.31 -4.87
N ASP A 94 11.30 -6.21 -5.30
CA ASP A 94 11.39 -6.84 -6.62
C ASP A 94 10.03 -6.87 -7.30
N ASP A 95 10.00 -6.48 -8.57
CA ASP A 95 8.81 -6.52 -9.42
C ASP A 95 9.01 -7.37 -10.69
N LEU A 96 10.21 -7.93 -10.90
CA LEU A 96 10.54 -8.73 -12.07
C LEU A 96 10.37 -10.23 -11.83
N ALA A 97 10.68 -10.73 -10.63
CA ALA A 97 10.73 -12.14 -10.28
C ALA A 97 11.64 -12.95 -11.24
N ASP A 98 12.80 -12.39 -11.56
CA ASP A 98 13.79 -12.96 -12.50
C ASP A 98 15.12 -13.35 -11.85
N ARG A 99 15.29 -13.06 -10.54
CA ARG A 99 16.48 -13.37 -9.75
C ARG A 99 16.11 -13.93 -8.38
N ALA A 100 17.04 -14.69 -7.80
CA ALA A 100 16.90 -15.20 -6.44
C ALA A 100 17.31 -14.14 -5.42
N HIS A 101 16.72 -14.20 -4.23
CA HIS A 101 16.98 -13.30 -3.11
C HIS A 101 17.30 -14.08 -1.83
N ASP A 102 18.24 -13.57 -1.04
CA ASP A 102 18.50 -13.86 0.37
C ASP A 102 18.00 -12.68 1.23
N CYS A 103 16.70 -12.61 1.46
CA CYS A 103 16.07 -11.54 2.24
C CYS A 103 15.07 -12.09 3.27
N ASP A 104 14.92 -11.37 4.39
CA ASP A 104 13.91 -11.65 5.41
C ASP A 104 12.50 -11.32 4.88
N ILE A 105 12.41 -10.29 4.05
CA ILE A 105 11.16 -9.82 3.46
C ILE A 105 11.37 -9.53 1.98
N LEU A 106 10.45 -10.01 1.14
CA LEU A 106 10.33 -9.60 -0.26
C LEU A 106 9.06 -8.78 -0.45
N LEU A 107 9.19 -7.61 -1.07
CA LEU A 107 8.09 -6.72 -1.43
C LEU A 107 7.94 -6.65 -2.94
N ASP A 108 6.78 -7.09 -3.42
CA ASP A 108 6.33 -6.83 -4.78
C ASP A 108 4.98 -6.10 -4.71
N GLN A 109 4.97 -4.82 -5.04
CA GLN A 109 3.76 -4.01 -4.99
C GLN A 109 2.82 -4.21 -6.17
N ASN A 110 3.25 -4.91 -7.22
CA ASN A 110 2.47 -5.01 -8.46
C ASN A 110 1.39 -6.09 -8.37
N LEU A 111 0.35 -5.94 -9.18
CA LEU A 111 -0.73 -6.90 -9.25
C LEU A 111 -0.38 -8.01 -10.24
N HIS A 112 -0.23 -9.22 -9.73
CA HIS A 112 0.06 -10.41 -10.53
C HIS A 112 -0.94 -11.53 -10.21
N PRO A 113 -1.41 -12.27 -11.22
CA PRO A 113 -2.08 -13.55 -10.99
C PRO A 113 -1.11 -14.48 -10.25
N SER A 114 -1.57 -15.10 -9.16
CA SER A 114 -0.78 -16.05 -8.37
C SER A 114 0.60 -15.50 -7.96
N ALA A 115 0.63 -14.30 -7.37
CA ALA A 115 1.86 -13.59 -7.01
C ALA A 115 2.85 -14.45 -6.19
N GLU A 116 2.35 -15.27 -5.26
CA GLU A 116 3.17 -16.16 -4.42
C GLU A 116 3.96 -17.19 -5.26
N ALA A 117 3.38 -17.68 -6.36
CA ALA A 117 4.02 -18.68 -7.20
C ALA A 117 5.23 -18.13 -7.95
N ARG A 118 5.27 -16.81 -8.21
CA ARG A 118 6.43 -16.15 -8.86
C ARG A 118 7.69 -16.24 -8.01
N TYR A 119 7.53 -16.15 -6.69
CA TYR A 119 8.66 -16.11 -5.74
C TYR A 119 8.96 -17.45 -5.07
N ALA A 120 8.13 -18.48 -5.27
CA ALA A 120 8.24 -19.78 -4.59
C ALA A 120 9.60 -20.48 -4.72
N LYS A 121 10.38 -20.18 -5.77
CA LYS A 121 11.74 -20.72 -6.00
C LYS A 121 12.83 -19.65 -5.95
N LEU A 122 12.46 -18.39 -5.70
CA LEU A 122 13.39 -17.26 -5.72
C LEU A 122 13.76 -16.82 -4.31
N THR A 123 12.97 -17.18 -3.29
CA THR A 123 13.23 -16.84 -1.89
C THR A 123 13.48 -18.08 -1.03
N GLU A 124 14.16 -17.91 0.10
CA GLU A 124 14.40 -18.99 1.06
C GLU A 124 13.16 -19.34 1.90
N ALA A 125 13.19 -20.52 2.54
CA ALA A 125 12.15 -20.95 3.47
C ALA A 125 12.14 -20.04 4.70
N GLY A 126 11.07 -19.26 4.87
CA GLY A 126 10.93 -18.29 5.96
C GLY A 126 10.90 -16.83 5.51
N CYS A 127 11.25 -16.54 4.25
CA CYS A 127 11.09 -15.20 3.68
C CYS A 127 9.62 -14.78 3.71
N ARG A 128 9.33 -13.61 4.28
CA ARG A 128 7.98 -13.05 4.32
C ARG A 128 7.69 -12.32 3.02
N LEU A 129 6.64 -12.74 2.32
CA LEU A 129 6.20 -12.08 1.09
C LEU A 129 5.15 -10.99 1.38
N LEU A 130 5.43 -9.76 0.96
CA LEU A 130 4.51 -8.62 0.97
C LEU A 130 4.10 -8.34 -0.48
N LEU A 131 3.03 -9.01 -0.93
CA LEU A 131 2.63 -9.02 -2.34
C LEU A 131 1.37 -8.19 -2.60
N GLY A 132 1.38 -7.46 -3.71
CA GLY A 132 0.25 -6.78 -4.30
C GLY A 132 0.08 -5.31 -3.92
N PRO A 133 -0.87 -4.61 -4.58
CA PRO A 133 -1.01 -3.14 -4.53
C PRO A 133 -1.33 -2.56 -3.15
N ARG A 134 -1.77 -3.39 -2.21
CA ARG A 134 -1.96 -3.00 -0.82
C ARG A 134 -0.64 -2.63 -0.12
N TYR A 135 0.50 -3.04 -0.66
CA TYR A 135 1.82 -2.69 -0.14
C TYR A 135 2.54 -1.63 -0.99
N ALA A 136 1.83 -1.00 -1.94
CA ALA A 136 2.40 0.07 -2.75
C ALA A 136 2.96 1.21 -1.88
N LEU A 137 4.25 1.49 -2.08
CA LEU A 137 4.98 2.49 -1.32
C LEU A 137 4.68 3.89 -1.86
N LEU A 138 3.60 4.48 -1.36
CA LEU A 138 3.13 5.81 -1.75
C LEU A 138 3.35 6.83 -0.64
N ARG A 139 3.54 8.10 -1.02
CA ARG A 139 3.56 9.21 -0.06
C ARG A 139 2.21 9.29 0.67
N SER A 140 2.24 9.61 1.96
CA SER A 140 1.05 9.61 2.83
C SER A 140 -0.06 10.56 2.36
N GLU A 141 0.30 11.62 1.63
CA GLU A 141 -0.62 12.58 1.03
C GLU A 141 -1.66 11.94 0.09
N PHE A 142 -1.32 10.87 -0.65
CA PHE A 142 -2.27 10.19 -1.54
C PHE A 142 -3.36 9.47 -0.75
N ALA A 143 -3.00 8.85 0.39
CA ALA A 143 -3.98 8.24 1.28
C ALA A 143 -4.84 9.29 1.99
N ARG A 144 -4.25 10.44 2.37
CA ARG A 144 -4.93 11.54 3.04
C ARG A 144 -5.94 12.26 2.15
N LEU A 145 -5.59 12.47 0.87
CA LEU A 145 -6.41 13.19 -0.11
C LEU A 145 -7.34 12.27 -0.90
N ARG A 146 -7.48 11.01 -0.48
CA ARG A 146 -8.38 10.05 -1.11
C ARG A 146 -9.83 10.54 -1.07
N ARG A 147 -10.49 10.51 -2.23
CA ARG A 147 -11.92 10.83 -2.37
C ARG A 147 -12.78 9.67 -1.89
N ALA A 148 -13.99 9.95 -1.43
CA ALA A 148 -14.98 8.90 -1.27
C ALA A 148 -15.33 8.34 -2.66
N SER A 149 -15.37 7.02 -2.83
CA SER A 149 -15.63 6.38 -4.14
C SER A 149 -16.98 6.76 -4.77
N THR A 150 -17.86 7.44 -4.04
CA THR A 150 -19.15 7.97 -4.49
C THR A 150 -19.06 9.35 -5.15
N GLU A 151 -17.89 9.99 -5.18
CA GLU A 151 -17.71 11.38 -5.60
C GLU A 151 -17.25 11.56 -7.05
N THR A 152 -17.39 10.57 -7.93
CA THR A 152 -17.05 10.77 -9.35
C THR A 152 -18.01 11.79 -9.98
N ALA A 153 -17.52 12.99 -10.27
CA ALA A 153 -18.35 14.08 -10.78
C ALA A 153 -18.95 13.74 -12.17
N SER A 154 -20.15 14.25 -12.40
CA SER A 154 -20.80 14.28 -13.70
C SER A 154 -21.43 15.67 -13.91
N PRO A 155 -21.09 16.41 -14.98
CA PRO A 155 -20.09 16.07 -16.00
C PRO A 155 -18.65 16.06 -15.43
N VAL A 156 -17.71 15.47 -16.17
CA VAL A 156 -16.26 15.60 -15.88
C VAL A 156 -15.88 17.07 -16.04
N ARG A 157 -15.35 17.70 -14.99
CA ARG A 157 -14.95 19.12 -15.03
C ARG A 157 -13.44 19.28 -15.07
N ARG A 158 -12.69 18.28 -14.62
CA ARG A 158 -11.23 18.35 -14.55
C ARG A 158 -10.57 17.05 -14.99
N LEU A 159 -9.75 17.15 -16.04
CA LEU A 159 -8.96 16.05 -16.61
C LEU A 159 -7.48 16.24 -16.24
N LEU A 160 -6.86 15.20 -15.70
CA LEU A 160 -5.40 15.19 -15.44
C LEU A 160 -4.67 14.35 -16.49
N VAL A 161 -3.60 14.88 -17.07
CA VAL A 161 -2.72 14.18 -18.01
C VAL A 161 -1.34 14.04 -17.40
N PHE A 162 -0.85 12.80 -17.28
CA PHE A 162 0.51 12.52 -16.79
C PHE A 162 1.09 11.19 -17.29
N PHE A 163 2.09 11.25 -18.16
CA PHE A 163 2.82 10.08 -18.70
C PHE A 163 4.14 9.78 -17.98
N GLY A 164 4.34 10.37 -16.81
CA GLY A 164 5.59 10.25 -16.04
C GLY A 164 6.55 11.41 -16.29
N GLY A 165 7.65 11.45 -15.53
CA GLY A 165 8.58 12.58 -15.56
C GLY A 165 9.35 12.73 -16.88
N GLY A 166 9.72 11.61 -17.50
CA GLY A 166 10.55 11.61 -18.72
C GLY A 166 9.79 11.80 -20.02
N ASP A 167 8.68 11.04 -20.19
CA ASP A 167 7.84 11.02 -21.40
C ASP A 167 8.64 11.11 -22.72
N ALA A 168 9.67 10.26 -22.84
CA ALA A 168 10.61 10.32 -23.97
C ALA A 168 9.91 10.12 -25.33
N GLY A 169 8.84 9.31 -25.36
CA GLY A 169 8.03 9.03 -26.55
C GLY A 169 7.03 10.13 -26.93
N ASN A 170 6.96 11.23 -26.17
CA ASN A 170 5.99 12.31 -26.38
C ASN A 170 4.51 11.83 -26.39
N GLU A 171 4.18 10.93 -25.47
CA GLU A 171 2.82 10.40 -25.33
C GLU A 171 1.85 11.50 -24.87
N THR A 172 2.36 12.48 -24.11
CA THR A 172 1.61 13.70 -23.77
C THR A 172 1.20 14.44 -25.03
N GLY A 173 2.12 14.67 -25.97
CA GLY A 173 1.84 15.35 -27.23
C GLY A 173 0.83 14.60 -28.10
N ARG A 174 0.93 13.26 -28.17
CA ARG A 174 -0.05 12.42 -28.89
C ARG A 174 -1.46 12.54 -28.31
N LEU A 175 -1.57 12.56 -26.98
CA LEU A 175 -2.86 12.77 -26.32
C LEU A 175 -3.39 14.19 -26.55
N LEU A 176 -2.53 15.21 -26.54
CA LEU A 176 -2.92 16.59 -26.83
C LEU A 176 -3.54 16.71 -28.24
N THR A 177 -2.96 16.05 -29.25
CA THR A 177 -3.59 15.97 -30.58
C THR A 177 -4.98 15.32 -30.52
N ALA A 178 -5.17 14.24 -29.77
CA ALA A 178 -6.46 13.59 -29.60
C ALA A 178 -7.49 14.49 -28.87
N LEU A 179 -7.05 15.26 -27.88
CA LEU A 179 -7.89 16.22 -27.15
C LEU A 179 -8.43 17.32 -28.07
N GLY A 180 -7.67 17.72 -29.09
CA GLY A 180 -8.13 18.67 -30.12
C GLY A 180 -9.29 18.16 -30.98
N LEU A 181 -9.60 16.86 -30.93
CA LEU A 181 -10.73 16.24 -31.65
C LEU A 181 -12.03 16.20 -30.81
N LEU A 182 -11.98 16.64 -29.55
CA LEU A 182 -13.08 16.57 -28.60
C LEU A 182 -13.60 17.97 -28.23
N ASP A 183 -14.86 18.05 -27.83
CA ASP A 183 -15.39 19.26 -27.19
C ASP A 183 -14.95 19.30 -25.72
N LEU A 184 -14.08 20.25 -25.39
CA LEU A 184 -13.54 20.46 -24.05
C LEU A 184 -14.26 21.62 -23.32
N SER A 185 -15.38 22.11 -23.85
CA SER A 185 -16.13 23.23 -23.27
C SER A 185 -16.53 22.96 -21.82
N GLY A 186 -16.17 23.88 -20.92
CA GLY A 186 -16.47 23.75 -19.49
C GLY A 186 -15.59 22.76 -18.72
N MET A 187 -14.54 22.21 -19.36
CA MET A 187 -13.55 21.33 -18.74
C MET A 187 -12.20 22.02 -18.60
N GLN A 188 -11.57 21.83 -17.44
CA GLN A 188 -10.16 22.15 -17.21
C GLN A 188 -9.30 20.93 -17.49
N VAL A 189 -8.20 21.10 -18.22
CA VAL A 189 -7.21 20.04 -18.47
C VAL A 189 -5.89 20.44 -17.84
N ASP A 190 -5.44 19.71 -16.83
CA ASP A 190 -4.11 19.88 -16.26
C ASP A 190 -3.16 18.85 -16.87
N VAL A 191 -2.14 19.33 -17.57
CA VAL A 191 -1.09 18.53 -18.18
C VAL A 191 0.16 18.66 -17.32
N VAL A 192 0.68 17.56 -16.81
CA VAL A 192 1.88 17.57 -15.98
C VAL A 192 3.04 16.87 -16.69
N VAL A 193 4.21 17.48 -16.67
CA VAL A 193 5.45 16.88 -17.17
C VAL A 193 6.62 17.13 -16.21
N GLY A 194 7.63 16.26 -16.24
CA GLY A 194 8.83 16.42 -15.42
C GLY A 194 9.70 17.61 -15.84
N GLY A 195 10.52 18.10 -14.91
CA GLY A 195 11.40 19.26 -15.16
C GLY A 195 12.36 19.07 -16.34
N ALA A 196 12.79 17.84 -16.60
CA ALA A 196 13.72 17.47 -17.66
C ALA A 196 13.03 16.93 -18.94
N ASN A 197 11.71 17.09 -19.09
CA ASN A 197 11.01 16.61 -20.29
C ASN A 197 11.51 17.35 -21.55
N PRO A 198 12.05 16.65 -22.56
CA PRO A 198 12.65 17.27 -23.75
C PRO A 198 11.63 17.95 -24.67
N HIS A 199 10.35 17.58 -24.57
CA HIS A 199 9.27 18.05 -25.43
C HIS A 199 8.55 19.28 -24.87
N TYR A 200 8.96 19.80 -23.70
CA TYR A 200 8.26 20.89 -23.01
C TYR A 200 7.92 22.11 -23.89
N PRO A 201 8.83 22.67 -24.71
CA PRO A 201 8.49 23.82 -25.56
C PRO A 201 7.37 23.52 -26.57
N ALA A 202 7.39 22.35 -27.20
CA ALA A 202 6.36 21.94 -28.15
C ALA A 202 5.02 21.66 -27.46
N LEU A 203 5.05 21.04 -26.29
CA LEU A 203 3.85 20.82 -25.48
C LEU A 203 3.19 22.13 -25.05
N LEU A 204 3.99 23.14 -24.69
CA LEU A 204 3.48 24.47 -24.34
C LEU A 204 2.72 25.11 -25.52
N GLU A 205 3.27 25.02 -26.72
CA GLU A 205 2.62 25.49 -27.94
C GLU A 205 1.33 24.71 -28.24
N GLN A 206 1.36 23.38 -28.14
CA GLN A 206 0.18 22.54 -28.35
C GLN A 206 -0.96 22.90 -27.39
N CYS A 207 -0.66 23.08 -26.10
CA CYS A 207 -1.66 23.47 -25.10
C CYS A 207 -2.32 24.82 -25.39
N GLN A 208 -1.63 25.76 -26.05
CA GLN A 208 -2.20 27.06 -26.42
C GLN A 208 -3.17 26.98 -27.61
N HIS A 209 -3.03 25.95 -28.46
CA HIS A 209 -3.84 25.79 -29.67
C HIS A 209 -5.04 24.86 -29.48
N ILE A 210 -5.04 24.04 -28.43
CA ILE A 210 -6.19 23.21 -28.06
C ILE A 210 -7.22 24.11 -27.40
N GLY A 211 -8.36 24.34 -28.08
CA GLY A 211 -9.45 25.12 -27.52
C GLY A 211 -9.90 24.56 -26.17
N GLY A 212 -10.12 25.44 -25.18
CA GLY A 212 -10.51 25.06 -23.82
C GLY A 212 -9.60 25.66 -22.75
N ASN A 213 -9.76 25.19 -21.50
CA ASN A 213 -8.95 25.64 -20.37
C ASN A 213 -7.83 24.63 -20.06
N VAL A 214 -6.74 24.68 -20.83
CA VAL A 214 -5.60 23.75 -20.72
C VAL A 214 -4.42 24.41 -20.00
N HIS A 215 -3.91 23.78 -18.94
CA HIS A 215 -2.78 24.25 -18.15
C HIS A 215 -1.63 23.25 -18.18
N LEU A 216 -0.46 23.70 -18.64
CA LEU A 216 0.77 22.90 -18.61
C LEU A 216 1.59 23.22 -17.35
N HIS A 217 1.75 22.20 -16.50
CA HIS A 217 2.55 22.23 -15.29
C HIS A 217 3.89 21.53 -15.51
N ARG A 218 4.98 22.18 -15.10
CA ARG A 218 6.33 21.63 -15.18
C ARG A 218 6.87 21.40 -13.78
N GLN A 219 7.25 20.16 -13.47
CA GLN A 219 7.82 19.75 -12.19
C GLN A 219 6.98 20.23 -10.98
N VAL A 220 5.98 19.44 -10.61
CA VAL A 220 5.09 19.76 -9.48
C VAL A 220 5.44 18.95 -8.25
N ASP A 221 5.32 19.58 -7.08
CA ASP A 221 5.45 18.89 -5.80
C ASP A 221 4.09 18.42 -5.26
N ASN A 222 3.00 19.03 -5.74
CA ASN A 222 1.62 18.80 -5.28
C ASN A 222 0.81 17.84 -6.17
N MET A 223 1.44 16.81 -6.74
CA MET A 223 0.77 15.82 -7.60
C MET A 223 -0.46 15.18 -6.95
N ALA A 224 -0.43 14.89 -5.65
CA ALA A 224 -1.57 14.31 -4.94
C ALA A 224 -2.79 15.25 -4.91
N GLU A 225 -2.59 16.57 -4.84
CA GLU A 225 -3.67 17.56 -4.91
C GLU A 225 -4.28 17.63 -6.30
N LEU A 226 -3.43 17.62 -7.34
CA LEU A 226 -3.90 17.58 -8.73
C LEU A 226 -4.72 16.31 -9.02
N MET A 227 -4.25 15.16 -8.54
CA MET A 227 -4.99 13.90 -8.67
C MET A 227 -6.31 13.91 -7.89
N ALA A 228 -6.33 14.46 -6.67
CA ALA A 228 -7.55 14.54 -5.87
C ALA A 228 -8.57 15.55 -6.42
N ALA A 229 -8.12 16.61 -7.08
CA ALA A 229 -9.00 17.59 -7.73
C ALA A 229 -9.56 17.11 -9.07
N ALA A 230 -8.89 16.16 -9.74
CA ALA A 230 -9.31 15.63 -11.03
C ALA A 230 -10.47 14.64 -10.92
N ASP A 231 -11.29 14.58 -11.97
CA ASP A 231 -12.43 13.65 -12.08
C ASP A 231 -12.12 12.45 -13.00
N LEU A 232 -11.13 12.60 -13.88
CA LEU A 232 -10.61 11.59 -14.78
C LEU A 232 -9.11 11.84 -15.02
N ALA A 233 -8.34 10.79 -15.18
CA ALA A 233 -6.94 10.89 -15.60
C ALA A 233 -6.62 10.11 -16.87
N VAL A 234 -5.59 10.55 -17.57
CA VAL A 234 -4.95 9.81 -18.67
C VAL A 234 -3.45 9.73 -18.42
N GLY A 235 -2.85 8.54 -18.58
CA GLY A 235 -1.43 8.40 -18.33
C GLY A 235 -0.82 7.03 -18.62
N ALA A 236 0.44 6.88 -18.22
CA ALA A 236 1.21 5.65 -18.41
C ALA A 236 0.95 4.60 -17.31
N GLY A 237 1.22 3.33 -17.63
CA GLY A 237 1.14 2.16 -16.73
C GLY A 237 2.30 1.99 -15.77
N GLY A 238 2.91 3.09 -15.30
CA GLY A 238 4.01 3.07 -14.33
C GLY A 238 3.54 3.16 -12.87
N THR A 239 4.44 3.60 -11.98
CA THR A 239 4.17 3.76 -10.53
C THR A 239 3.00 4.70 -10.23
N ALA A 240 2.79 5.72 -11.07
CA ALA A 240 1.66 6.65 -10.97
C ALA A 240 0.29 5.96 -11.06
N THR A 241 0.23 4.72 -11.57
CA THR A 241 -0.99 3.90 -11.52
C THR A 241 -1.45 3.74 -10.08
N TRP A 242 -0.55 3.37 -9.16
CA TRP A 242 -0.88 3.15 -7.76
C TRP A 242 -1.36 4.43 -7.06
N GLU A 243 -0.76 5.57 -7.40
CA GLU A 243 -1.19 6.90 -6.92
C GLU A 243 -2.63 7.22 -7.33
N ARG A 244 -2.97 7.02 -8.62
CA ARG A 244 -4.34 7.20 -9.14
C ARG A 244 -5.34 6.27 -8.46
N LEU A 245 -5.00 4.99 -8.31
CA LEU A 245 -5.88 4.03 -7.64
C LEU A 245 -6.09 4.41 -6.16
N ALA A 246 -5.04 4.82 -5.45
CA ALA A 246 -5.10 5.20 -4.05
C ALA A 246 -6.03 6.39 -3.78
N VAL A 247 -6.02 7.41 -4.65
CA VAL A 247 -6.92 8.57 -4.50
C VAL A 247 -8.34 8.29 -5.00
N GLY A 248 -8.56 7.18 -5.71
CA GLY A 248 -9.84 6.82 -6.32
C GLY A 248 -10.11 7.53 -7.66
N LEU A 249 -9.06 7.86 -8.42
CA LEU A 249 -9.15 8.56 -9.70
C LEU A 249 -9.32 7.56 -10.86
N PRO A 250 -10.50 7.49 -11.51
CA PRO A 250 -10.67 6.64 -12.68
C PRO A 250 -9.71 7.12 -13.78
N SER A 251 -9.15 6.18 -14.54
CA SER A 251 -8.14 6.52 -15.54
C SER A 251 -8.18 5.68 -16.80
N LEU A 252 -7.87 6.35 -17.93
CA LEU A 252 -7.47 5.74 -19.18
C LEU A 252 -5.94 5.59 -19.15
N VAL A 253 -5.45 4.36 -19.24
CA VAL A 253 -4.04 4.06 -19.05
C VAL A 253 -3.54 3.18 -20.18
N TRP A 254 -2.34 3.44 -20.68
CA TRP A 254 -1.69 2.52 -21.61
C TRP A 254 -0.20 2.36 -21.31
N ALA A 255 0.35 1.26 -21.84
CA ALA A 255 1.76 0.93 -21.70
C ALA A 255 2.59 1.85 -22.61
N VAL A 256 3.60 2.50 -22.03
CA VAL A 256 4.63 3.25 -22.79
C VAL A 256 5.95 2.48 -22.87
N ALA A 257 6.02 1.33 -22.20
CA ALA A 257 7.13 0.38 -22.22
C ALA A 257 6.58 -1.06 -22.09
N ASP A 258 7.28 -2.04 -22.65
CA ASP A 258 6.78 -3.42 -22.73
C ASP A 258 6.58 -4.07 -21.37
N ASN A 259 7.40 -3.71 -20.38
CA ASN A 259 7.29 -4.19 -19.00
C ASN A 259 6.00 -3.74 -18.29
N GLN A 260 5.26 -2.75 -18.81
CA GLN A 260 4.00 -2.29 -18.22
C GLN A 260 2.78 -3.10 -18.71
N ARG A 261 2.88 -3.77 -19.87
CA ARG A 261 1.74 -4.44 -20.52
C ARG A 261 1.10 -5.53 -19.66
N PRO A 262 1.86 -6.46 -19.04
CA PRO A 262 1.25 -7.54 -18.27
C PRO A 262 0.45 -7.03 -17.07
N GLY A 263 1.02 -6.08 -16.31
CA GLY A 263 0.35 -5.51 -15.13
C GLY A 263 -0.91 -4.72 -15.51
N LEU A 264 -0.87 -3.96 -16.61
CA LEU A 264 -2.04 -3.24 -17.11
C LEU A 264 -3.17 -4.17 -17.56
N ALA A 265 -2.84 -5.26 -18.25
CA ALA A 265 -3.86 -6.23 -18.68
C ALA A 265 -4.61 -6.83 -17.48
N VAL A 266 -3.89 -7.16 -16.41
CA VAL A 266 -4.48 -7.68 -15.17
C VAL A 266 -5.36 -6.62 -14.49
N LEU A 267 -4.87 -5.38 -14.35
CA LEU A 267 -5.65 -4.30 -13.74
C LEU A 267 -6.91 -3.95 -14.53
N ALA A 268 -6.84 -4.01 -15.87
CA ALA A 268 -8.00 -3.79 -16.73
C ALA A 268 -9.02 -4.92 -16.60
N ALA A 269 -8.58 -6.18 -16.58
CA ALA A 269 -9.44 -7.34 -16.36
C ALA A 269 -10.12 -7.32 -14.98
N GLU A 270 -9.43 -6.81 -13.96
CA GLU A 270 -9.97 -6.58 -12.62
C GLU A 270 -10.95 -5.41 -12.54
N GLY A 271 -11.08 -4.60 -13.60
CA GLY A 271 -11.95 -3.43 -13.65
C GLY A 271 -11.43 -2.24 -12.83
N ALA A 272 -10.12 -2.15 -12.58
CA ALA A 272 -9.51 -1.10 -11.77
C ALA A 272 -9.15 0.17 -12.58
N LEU A 273 -8.95 0.02 -13.88
CA LEU A 273 -8.67 1.09 -14.84
C LEU A 273 -9.16 0.70 -16.23
N ALA A 274 -9.25 1.66 -17.14
CA ALA A 274 -9.49 1.39 -18.56
C ALA A 274 -8.14 1.33 -19.30
N SER A 275 -7.83 0.21 -19.93
CA SER A 275 -6.65 0.06 -20.79
C SER A 275 -7.04 -0.62 -22.10
N PRO A 276 -7.42 0.15 -23.13
CA PRO A 276 -7.68 -0.38 -24.46
C PRO A 276 -6.47 -1.06 -25.08
N SER A 277 -6.69 -1.79 -26.19
CA SER A 277 -5.59 -2.45 -26.89
C SER A 277 -4.65 -1.42 -27.53
N PRO A 278 -3.36 -1.76 -27.74
CA PRO A 278 -2.43 -0.87 -28.43
C PRO A 278 -2.93 -0.42 -29.81
N ASP A 279 -3.54 -1.32 -30.56
CA ASP A 279 -4.07 -1.03 -31.90
C ASP A 279 -5.19 0.02 -31.87
N SER A 280 -6.05 -0.01 -30.84
CA SER A 280 -7.14 0.97 -30.71
C SER A 280 -6.66 2.34 -30.21
N LEU A 281 -5.43 2.42 -29.70
CA LEU A 281 -4.77 3.65 -29.25
C LEU A 281 -3.69 4.14 -30.24
N ALA A 282 -3.54 3.47 -31.39
CA ALA A 282 -2.49 3.76 -32.36
C ALA A 282 -2.62 5.13 -33.02
N THR A 283 -3.84 5.70 -33.06
CA THR A 283 -4.11 7.02 -33.66
C THR A 283 -4.78 7.97 -32.67
N PRO A 284 -4.65 9.30 -32.88
CA PRO A 284 -5.37 10.30 -32.08
C PRO A 284 -6.90 10.08 -32.05
N GLU A 285 -7.50 9.64 -33.15
CA GLU A 285 -8.94 9.36 -33.25
C GLU A 285 -9.34 8.19 -32.35
N GLY A 286 -8.52 7.13 -32.32
CA GLY A 286 -8.73 5.99 -31.43
C GLY A 286 -8.64 6.37 -29.95
N ILE A 287 -7.65 7.20 -29.60
CA ILE A 287 -7.51 7.76 -28.24
C ILE A 287 -8.73 8.62 -27.89
N ALA A 288 -9.14 9.52 -28.79
CA ALA A 288 -10.29 10.40 -28.61
C ALA A 288 -11.58 9.58 -28.42
N HIS A 289 -11.77 8.50 -29.17
CA HIS A 289 -12.92 7.60 -29.03
C HIS A 289 -13.00 6.97 -27.63
N HIS A 290 -11.90 6.41 -27.13
CA HIS A 290 -11.87 5.82 -25.79
C HIS A 290 -12.04 6.85 -24.67
N LEU A 291 -11.43 8.03 -24.83
CA LEU A 291 -11.59 9.13 -23.88
C LEU A 291 -13.04 9.63 -23.88
N TYR A 292 -13.68 9.78 -25.04
CA TYR A 292 -15.07 10.16 -25.17
C TYR A 292 -16.00 9.21 -24.40
N ALA A 293 -15.79 7.89 -24.53
CA ALA A 293 -16.57 6.89 -23.81
C ALA A 293 -16.45 7.05 -22.28
N LEU A 294 -15.25 7.33 -21.77
CA LEU A 294 -15.04 7.58 -20.34
C LEU A 294 -15.63 8.90 -19.88
N LEU A 295 -15.53 9.97 -20.67
CA LEU A 295 -16.10 11.29 -20.35
C LEU A 295 -17.63 11.21 -20.17
N HIS A 296 -18.30 10.40 -20.99
CA HIS A 296 -19.77 10.32 -21.04
C HIS A 296 -20.38 9.14 -20.26
N ASN A 297 -19.57 8.31 -19.59
CA ASN A 297 -20.06 7.16 -18.82
C ASN A 297 -19.72 7.25 -17.32
N PRO A 298 -20.53 7.97 -16.52
CA PRO A 298 -20.27 8.13 -15.08
C PRO A 298 -20.33 6.81 -14.31
N ALA A 299 -21.21 5.88 -14.69
CA ALA A 299 -21.32 4.59 -14.02
C ALA A 299 -20.03 3.76 -14.20
N TRP A 300 -19.44 3.79 -15.39
CA TRP A 300 -18.18 3.11 -15.62
C TRP A 300 -17.03 3.75 -14.84
N ARG A 301 -16.93 5.09 -14.84
CA ARG A 301 -15.93 5.81 -14.02
C ARG A 301 -16.05 5.47 -12.54
N GLN A 302 -17.26 5.43 -12.01
CA GLN A 302 -17.52 5.07 -10.61
C GLN A 302 -17.06 3.64 -10.30
N ALA A 303 -17.36 2.68 -11.19
CA ALA A 303 -16.92 1.30 -11.02
C ALA A 303 -15.38 1.18 -11.00
N LEU A 304 -14.69 1.85 -11.94
CA LEU A 304 -13.22 1.89 -11.98
C LEU A 304 -12.63 2.48 -10.70
N ALA A 305 -13.14 3.63 -10.25
CA ALA A 305 -12.70 4.31 -9.03
C ALA A 305 -12.90 3.44 -7.77
N GLN A 306 -14.06 2.82 -7.63
CA GLN A 306 -14.37 1.94 -6.51
C GLN A 306 -13.43 0.74 -6.49
N ARG A 307 -13.25 0.07 -7.62
CA ARG A 307 -12.41 -1.13 -7.71
C ARG A 307 -10.93 -0.82 -7.51
N GLY A 308 -10.43 0.23 -8.18
CA GLY A 308 -9.05 0.68 -8.04
C GLY A 308 -8.67 0.98 -6.58
N SER A 309 -9.51 1.75 -5.90
CA SER A 309 -9.27 2.17 -4.51
C SER A 309 -9.44 1.05 -3.48
N GLN A 310 -10.07 -0.08 -3.84
CA GLN A 310 -10.07 -1.31 -3.04
C GLN A 310 -8.77 -2.08 -3.16
N LEU A 311 -8.13 -2.07 -4.34
CA LEU A 311 -6.86 -2.75 -4.57
C LEU A 311 -5.68 -2.00 -3.94
N CYS A 312 -5.66 -0.68 -4.08
CA CYS A 312 -4.63 0.19 -3.52
C CYS A 312 -5.30 1.30 -2.70
N ASP A 313 -4.99 1.37 -1.41
CA ASP A 313 -5.57 2.36 -0.49
C ASP A 313 -4.58 3.44 -0.03
N GLY A 314 -3.37 3.43 -0.61
CA GLY A 314 -2.29 4.36 -0.28
C GLY A 314 -1.59 4.10 1.06
N ARG A 315 -1.94 3.02 1.78
CA ARG A 315 -1.35 2.72 3.10
C ARG A 315 -0.19 1.72 3.05
N GLY A 316 0.37 1.45 1.87
CA GLY A 316 1.41 0.43 1.70
C GLY A 316 2.70 0.74 2.46
N ALA A 317 3.20 1.97 2.36
CA ALA A 317 4.37 2.41 3.14
C ALA A 317 4.15 2.22 4.65
N GLN A 318 2.97 2.57 5.16
CA GLN A 318 2.61 2.41 6.57
C GLN A 318 2.58 0.94 7.02
N ARG A 319 2.13 0.03 6.15
CA ARG A 319 2.14 -1.41 6.40
C ARG A 319 3.55 -1.98 6.38
N VAL A 320 4.36 -1.59 5.39
CA VAL A 320 5.75 -2.06 5.29
C VAL A 320 6.55 -1.55 6.49
N ALA A 321 6.47 -0.26 6.81
CA ALA A 321 7.10 0.30 8.01
C ALA A 321 6.61 -0.37 9.30
N ALA A 322 5.31 -0.67 9.42
CA ALA A 322 4.79 -1.42 10.56
C ALA A 322 5.40 -2.82 10.66
N VAL A 323 5.72 -3.47 9.54
CA VAL A 323 6.40 -4.77 9.54
C VAL A 323 7.87 -4.64 9.90
N LEU A 324 8.59 -3.65 9.36
CA LEU A 324 10.01 -3.45 9.66
C LEU A 324 10.24 -3.04 11.12
N LEU A 325 9.35 -2.20 11.66
CA LEU A 325 9.44 -1.69 13.04
C LEU A 325 8.71 -2.56 14.06
N ALA A 326 7.87 -3.49 13.61
CA ALA A 326 7.34 -4.53 14.49
C ALA A 326 8.51 -5.46 14.83
N GLY A 327 9.22 -5.14 15.91
CA GLY A 327 9.96 -6.16 16.65
C GLY A 327 9.03 -7.30 17.09
N GLU A 328 9.54 -8.23 17.90
CA GLU A 328 8.68 -9.28 18.46
C GLU A 328 7.52 -8.65 19.24
N LEU A 329 6.31 -8.90 18.74
CA LEU A 329 5.08 -8.46 19.38
C LEU A 329 4.94 -9.23 20.69
N HIS A 330 5.02 -8.52 21.80
CA HIS A 330 4.92 -9.12 23.12
C HIS A 330 3.45 -9.21 23.53
N LEU A 331 3.05 -10.37 24.04
CA LEU A 331 1.73 -10.53 24.64
C LEU A 331 1.89 -10.65 26.15
N ARG A 332 1.13 -9.82 26.87
CA ARG A 332 0.99 -9.93 28.33
C ARG A 332 -0.46 -10.08 28.72
N ARG A 333 -0.70 -10.67 29.89
CA ARG A 333 -2.03 -10.66 30.51
C ARG A 333 -2.45 -9.22 30.82
N ALA A 334 -3.72 -8.93 30.60
CA ALA A 334 -4.30 -7.65 30.98
C ALA A 334 -4.28 -7.49 32.51
N VAL A 335 -4.02 -6.27 32.99
CA VAL A 335 -3.99 -5.90 34.39
C VAL A 335 -5.07 -4.86 34.70
N ARG A 336 -5.34 -4.61 35.99
CA ARG A 336 -6.39 -3.66 36.41
C ARG A 336 -6.23 -2.26 35.79
N ALA A 337 -4.98 -1.81 35.60
CA ALA A 337 -4.68 -0.51 35.00
C ALA A 337 -5.11 -0.39 33.53
N ASP A 338 -5.29 -1.51 32.81
CA ASP A 338 -5.69 -1.48 31.40
C ASP A 338 -7.19 -1.17 31.21
N CYS A 339 -8.02 -1.23 32.26
CA CYS A 339 -9.48 -1.17 32.16
C CYS A 339 -9.99 0.07 31.42
N GLN A 340 -9.45 1.25 31.73
CA GLN A 340 -9.87 2.49 31.09
C GLN A 340 -9.46 2.55 29.61
N MET A 341 -8.21 2.22 29.31
CA MET A 341 -7.71 2.18 27.93
C MET A 341 -8.53 1.23 27.06
N LEU A 342 -8.83 0.04 27.57
CA LEU A 342 -9.63 -0.97 26.87
C LEU A 342 -11.08 -0.54 26.68
N HIS A 343 -11.66 0.15 27.65
CA HIS A 343 -12.99 0.75 27.54
C HIS A 343 -13.05 1.79 26.41
N GLU A 344 -12.09 2.71 26.39
CA GLU A 344 -11.99 3.78 25.39
C GLU A 344 -11.87 3.20 23.98
N TRP A 345 -10.97 2.23 23.78
CA TRP A 345 -10.83 1.57 22.49
C TRP A 345 -12.08 0.81 22.10
N ARG A 346 -12.65 0.01 23.01
CA ARG A 346 -13.84 -0.78 22.72
C ARG A 346 -15.06 0.08 22.40
N ASN A 347 -15.10 1.32 22.88
CA ASN A 347 -16.12 2.30 22.54
C ASN A 347 -15.78 3.21 21.36
N HIS A 348 -14.59 3.09 20.77
CA HIS A 348 -14.25 3.85 19.59
C HIS A 348 -15.20 3.46 18.43
N PRO A 349 -15.74 4.43 17.65
CA PRO A 349 -16.69 4.15 16.57
C PRO A 349 -16.22 3.07 15.58
N GLU A 350 -14.95 3.12 15.17
CA GLU A 350 -14.34 2.14 14.26
C GLU A 350 -14.25 0.72 14.86
N VAL A 351 -14.05 0.60 16.18
CA VAL A 351 -14.03 -0.71 16.87
C VAL A 351 -15.44 -1.27 16.98
N ARG A 352 -16.40 -0.46 17.47
CA ARG A 352 -17.78 -0.91 17.68
C ARG A 352 -18.51 -1.24 16.39
N ARG A 353 -18.18 -0.58 15.28
CA ARG A 353 -18.82 -0.80 13.97
C ARG A 353 -18.91 -2.28 13.59
N TYR A 354 -17.89 -3.06 13.94
CA TYR A 354 -17.84 -4.50 13.63
C TYR A 354 -17.96 -5.41 14.86
N ALA A 355 -18.24 -4.85 16.04
CA ALA A 355 -18.56 -5.64 17.22
C ALA A 355 -19.92 -6.36 17.04
N LEU A 356 -20.06 -7.50 17.71
CA LEU A 356 -21.32 -8.26 17.72
C LEU A 356 -22.48 -7.43 18.28
N ASP A 357 -22.21 -6.65 19.32
CA ASP A 357 -23.07 -5.58 19.81
C ASP A 357 -22.34 -4.24 19.62
N PRO A 358 -22.82 -3.37 18.71
CA PRO A 358 -22.20 -2.07 18.44
C PRO A 358 -22.61 -0.97 19.44
N SER A 359 -23.46 -1.28 20.42
CA SER A 359 -23.95 -0.31 21.40
C SER A 359 -22.80 0.23 22.27
N PRO A 360 -22.80 1.54 22.61
CA PRO A 360 -21.87 2.06 23.59
C PRO A 360 -21.97 1.34 24.92
N ILE A 361 -20.82 0.99 25.51
CA ILE A 361 -20.74 0.32 26.80
C ILE A 361 -20.49 1.38 27.88
N PRO A 362 -21.40 1.59 28.85
CA PRO A 362 -21.13 2.45 30.00
C PRO A 362 -19.89 1.99 30.77
N TYR A 363 -19.07 2.92 31.26
CA TYR A 363 -17.81 2.60 31.94
C TYR A 363 -18.01 1.65 33.14
N ALA A 364 -19.01 1.91 33.98
CA ALA A 364 -19.34 1.06 35.13
C ALA A 364 -19.66 -0.40 34.73
N GLN A 365 -20.37 -0.60 33.61
CA GLN A 365 -20.68 -1.93 33.09
C GLN A 365 -19.40 -2.63 32.58
N HIS A 366 -18.56 -1.89 31.87
CA HIS A 366 -17.29 -2.41 31.37
C HIS A 366 -16.34 -2.80 32.51
N GLU A 367 -16.22 -1.95 33.54
CA GLU A 367 -15.36 -2.20 34.70
C GLU A 367 -15.78 -3.47 35.45
N GLN A 368 -17.09 -3.67 35.67
CA GLN A 368 -17.61 -4.90 36.26
C GLN A 368 -17.26 -6.14 35.42
N TRP A 369 -17.50 -6.07 34.10
CA TRP A 369 -17.16 -7.14 33.17
C TRP A 369 -15.64 -7.44 33.15
N PHE A 370 -14.82 -6.40 33.17
CA PHE A 370 -13.36 -6.51 33.12
C PHE A 370 -12.82 -7.18 34.40
N GLN A 371 -13.28 -6.73 35.57
CA GLN A 371 -12.90 -7.35 36.86
C GLN A 371 -13.38 -8.81 36.98
N ALA A 372 -14.55 -9.14 36.44
CA ALA A 372 -15.01 -10.52 36.37
C ALA A 372 -14.10 -11.35 35.44
N THR A 373 -13.77 -10.80 34.27
CA THR A 373 -12.90 -11.45 33.27
C THR A 373 -11.50 -11.76 33.83
N LEU A 374 -10.87 -10.83 34.56
CA LEU A 374 -9.54 -11.06 35.15
C LEU A 374 -9.51 -12.18 36.21
N ARG A 375 -10.67 -12.63 36.71
CA ARG A 375 -10.79 -13.70 37.70
C ARG A 375 -11.18 -15.05 37.09
N GLN A 376 -11.57 -15.07 35.83
CA GLN A 376 -11.96 -16.28 35.12
C GLN A 376 -10.72 -17.07 34.69
N VAL A 377 -10.78 -18.39 34.81
CA VAL A 377 -9.70 -19.31 34.40
C VAL A 377 -9.87 -19.71 32.93
N ASP A 378 -11.13 -19.85 32.52
CA ASP A 378 -11.59 -20.18 31.16
C ASP A 378 -11.67 -18.96 30.23
N ARG A 379 -11.36 -17.75 30.73
CA ARG A 379 -11.28 -16.55 29.90
C ARG A 379 -9.95 -15.84 30.10
N ILE A 380 -9.21 -15.71 29.01
CA ILE A 380 -7.89 -15.08 29.00
C ILE A 380 -7.99 -13.77 28.23
N LEU A 381 -7.53 -12.69 28.84
CA LEU A 381 -7.46 -11.38 28.21
C LEU A 381 -6.00 -10.94 28.12
N LEU A 382 -5.53 -10.72 26.89
CA LEU A 382 -4.15 -10.35 26.58
C LEU A 382 -4.12 -8.97 25.94
N VAL A 383 -3.10 -8.18 26.28
CA VAL A 383 -2.73 -6.94 25.60
C VAL A 383 -1.49 -7.23 24.76
N GLY A 384 -1.57 -6.91 23.47
CA GLY A 384 -0.43 -6.95 22.57
C GLY A 384 0.31 -5.62 22.59
N GLU A 385 1.63 -5.70 22.71
CA GLU A 385 2.53 -4.56 22.78
C GLU A 385 3.59 -4.66 21.68
N ALA A 386 3.86 -3.53 21.04
CA ALA A 386 5.00 -3.38 20.13
C ALA A 386 6.31 -3.27 20.92
N ALA A 387 7.45 -3.31 20.23
CA ALA A 387 8.75 -3.00 20.81
C ALA A 387 8.69 -1.63 21.53
N GLY A 388 9.19 -1.56 22.76
CA GLY A 388 9.08 -0.37 23.62
C GLY A 388 7.82 -0.31 24.50
N GLY A 389 6.97 -1.35 24.49
CA GLY A 389 5.84 -1.49 25.41
C GLY A 389 4.59 -0.73 24.99
N GLN A 390 4.52 -0.22 23.75
CA GLN A 390 3.35 0.49 23.26
C GLN A 390 2.19 -0.48 22.96
N PRO A 391 1.02 -0.33 23.61
CA PRO A 391 -0.13 -1.18 23.34
C PRO A 391 -0.71 -0.97 21.94
N ILE A 392 -0.95 -2.07 21.22
CA ILE A 392 -1.45 -2.08 19.83
C ILE A 392 -2.83 -2.74 19.65
N GLY A 393 -3.26 -3.57 20.61
CA GLY A 393 -4.52 -4.30 20.51
C GLY A 393 -4.72 -5.31 21.62
N VAL A 394 -5.87 -5.97 21.59
CA VAL A 394 -6.35 -6.88 22.64
C VAL A 394 -6.80 -8.18 22.01
N LEU A 395 -6.44 -9.28 22.66
CA LEU A 395 -6.98 -10.61 22.39
C LEU A 395 -7.76 -11.09 23.61
N ARG A 396 -8.93 -11.66 23.36
CA ARG A 396 -9.66 -12.45 24.35
C ARG A 396 -9.81 -13.86 23.83
N TYR A 397 -9.42 -14.84 24.63
CA TYR A 397 -9.73 -16.24 24.41
C TYR A 397 -10.78 -16.70 25.43
N ASP A 398 -11.85 -17.31 24.95
CA ASP A 398 -12.82 -18.07 25.76
C ASP A 398 -12.55 -19.57 25.53
N LEU A 399 -12.10 -20.27 26.57
CA LEU A 399 -11.68 -21.67 26.51
C LEU A 399 -12.85 -22.60 26.85
N ALA A 400 -13.02 -23.65 26.04
CA ALA A 400 -14.02 -24.69 26.27
C ALA A 400 -13.51 -26.05 25.78
N GLY A 401 -13.03 -26.89 26.71
CA GLY A 401 -12.47 -28.20 26.37
C GLY A 401 -11.17 -28.06 25.57
N ASP A 402 -11.15 -28.59 24.36
CA ASP A 402 -10.02 -28.54 23.41
C ASP A 402 -10.13 -27.37 22.41
N GLU A 403 -11.09 -26.46 22.63
CA GLU A 403 -11.40 -25.34 21.76
C GLU A 403 -11.19 -23.98 22.46
N ALA A 404 -10.75 -22.98 21.68
CA ALA A 404 -10.70 -21.58 22.12
C ALA A 404 -11.40 -20.66 21.11
N GLU A 405 -12.39 -19.88 21.57
CA GLU A 405 -12.95 -18.78 20.79
C GLU A 405 -12.12 -17.52 20.97
N VAL A 406 -11.58 -16.98 19.86
CA VAL A 406 -10.79 -15.76 19.85
C VAL A 406 -11.64 -14.55 19.46
N SER A 407 -11.52 -13.49 20.25
CA SER A 407 -11.97 -12.14 19.92
C SER A 407 -10.78 -11.20 19.86
N VAL A 408 -10.73 -10.36 18.84
CA VAL A 408 -9.64 -9.41 18.62
C VAL A 408 -10.18 -8.04 18.24
N TYR A 409 -9.61 -7.00 18.82
CA TYR A 409 -9.73 -5.63 18.31
C TYR A 409 -8.42 -4.90 18.53
N LEU A 410 -8.12 -3.99 17.61
CA LEU A 410 -6.90 -3.20 17.65
C LEU A 410 -7.21 -1.83 18.24
N ARG A 411 -6.17 -1.21 18.80
CA ARG A 411 -6.15 0.23 19.03
C ARG A 411 -6.52 0.96 17.72
N PRO A 412 -7.37 1.99 17.72
CA PRO A 412 -7.85 2.64 16.48
C PRO A 412 -6.74 3.06 15.52
N GLU A 413 -5.64 3.61 16.05
CA GLU A 413 -4.50 4.06 15.24
C GLU A 413 -3.70 2.92 14.61
N CYS A 414 -3.85 1.69 15.11
CA CYS A 414 -3.18 0.49 14.62
C CYS A 414 -4.00 -0.27 13.55
N MET A 415 -5.22 0.18 13.25
CA MET A 415 -6.11 -0.50 12.30
C MET A 415 -5.65 -0.35 10.85
N GLY A 416 -5.77 -1.45 10.08
CA GLY A 416 -5.43 -1.47 8.66
C GLY A 416 -3.92 -1.50 8.34
N LEU A 417 -3.06 -1.46 9.36
CA LEU A 417 -1.59 -1.49 9.25
C LEU A 417 -0.99 -2.90 9.26
N GLY A 418 -1.83 -3.94 9.33
CA GLY A 418 -1.37 -5.35 9.38
C GLY A 418 -1.21 -5.91 10.80
N HIS A 419 -1.35 -5.10 11.84
CA HIS A 419 -1.25 -5.56 13.24
C HIS A 419 -2.27 -6.64 13.63
N GLY A 420 -3.42 -6.69 12.96
CA GLY A 420 -4.45 -7.71 13.23
C GLY A 420 -3.95 -9.15 12.96
N GLU A 421 -3.17 -9.33 11.90
CA GLU A 421 -2.55 -10.62 11.61
C GLU A 421 -1.41 -10.91 12.58
N ALA A 422 -0.58 -9.91 12.87
CA ALA A 422 0.56 -10.05 13.77
C ALA A 422 0.13 -10.44 15.20
N ILE A 423 -0.88 -9.77 15.76
CA ILE A 423 -1.36 -10.05 17.11
C ILE A 423 -2.00 -11.44 17.18
N LEU A 424 -2.77 -11.86 16.17
CA LEU A 424 -3.37 -13.20 16.14
C LEU A 424 -2.32 -14.31 16.08
N ARG A 425 -1.28 -14.18 15.23
CA ARG A 425 -0.17 -15.16 15.20
C ARG A 425 0.57 -15.23 16.54
N ALA A 426 0.81 -14.08 17.17
CA ALA A 426 1.40 -14.05 18.50
C ALA A 426 0.50 -14.76 19.52
N GLY A 427 -0.82 -14.54 19.41
CA GLY A 427 -1.83 -15.13 20.28
C GLY A 427 -1.93 -16.64 20.14
N GLU A 428 -1.93 -17.16 18.91
CA GLU A 428 -1.92 -18.60 18.62
C GLU A 428 -0.68 -19.28 19.21
N ARG A 429 0.51 -18.67 19.05
CA ARG A 429 1.75 -19.19 19.64
C ARG A 429 1.72 -19.16 21.16
N TRP A 430 1.26 -18.06 21.74
CA TRP A 430 1.13 -17.92 23.19
C TRP A 430 0.16 -18.98 23.75
N LEU A 431 -0.99 -19.17 23.09
CA LEU A 431 -1.98 -20.14 23.53
C LEU A 431 -1.47 -21.57 23.36
N ALA A 432 -0.78 -21.90 22.27
CA ALA A 432 -0.18 -23.22 22.08
C ALA A 432 0.91 -23.56 23.12
N GLN A 433 1.59 -22.54 23.65
CA GLN A 433 2.60 -22.71 24.70
C GLN A 433 1.97 -22.87 26.09
N GLU A 434 1.00 -22.01 26.44
CA GLU A 434 0.39 -21.97 27.77
C GLU A 434 -0.75 -22.98 27.95
N HIS A 435 -1.41 -23.36 26.85
CA HIS A 435 -2.60 -24.21 26.79
C HIS A 435 -2.48 -25.24 25.64
N PRO A 436 -1.53 -26.20 25.74
CA PRO A 436 -1.27 -27.19 24.68
C PRO A 436 -2.45 -28.14 24.42
N GLU A 437 -3.44 -28.21 25.32
CA GLU A 437 -4.69 -28.94 25.14
C GLU A 437 -5.61 -28.33 24.08
N ILE A 438 -5.42 -27.05 23.73
CA ILE A 438 -6.24 -26.38 22.73
C ILE A 438 -5.74 -26.74 21.34
N VAL A 439 -6.58 -27.47 20.60
CA VAL A 439 -6.26 -27.93 19.24
C VAL A 439 -7.15 -27.27 18.18
N ARG A 440 -8.16 -26.48 18.59
CA ARG A 440 -9.08 -25.81 17.68
C ARG A 440 -9.36 -24.37 18.08
N PHE A 441 -9.19 -23.47 17.11
CA PHE A 441 -9.55 -22.07 17.25
C PHE A 441 -10.88 -21.76 16.56
N LYS A 442 -11.73 -20.95 17.19
CA LYS A 442 -12.99 -20.43 16.65
C LYS A 442 -12.99 -18.91 16.70
N ALA A 443 -13.70 -18.26 15.78
CA ALA A 443 -13.92 -16.83 15.81
C ALA A 443 -15.29 -16.49 15.20
N SER A 444 -16.01 -15.57 15.84
CA SER A 444 -17.29 -15.05 15.36
C SER A 444 -17.06 -13.69 14.69
N ILE A 445 -17.23 -13.61 13.37
CA ILE A 445 -16.95 -12.41 12.56
C ILE A 445 -18.22 -11.98 11.84
N ARG A 446 -18.59 -10.71 11.96
CA ARG A 446 -19.73 -10.14 11.24
C ARG A 446 -19.55 -10.24 9.73
N ALA A 447 -20.65 -10.47 9.01
CA ALA A 447 -20.64 -10.65 7.56
C ALA A 447 -20.05 -9.43 6.83
N GLU A 448 -20.25 -8.23 7.37
CA GLU A 448 -19.77 -6.97 6.79
C GLU A 448 -18.29 -6.70 7.07
N ASN A 449 -17.67 -7.41 8.01
CA ASN A 449 -16.26 -7.21 8.38
C ASN A 449 -15.32 -7.96 7.43
N ALA A 450 -15.21 -7.45 6.20
CA ALA A 450 -14.33 -8.01 5.17
C ALA A 450 -12.85 -8.05 5.61
N ALA A 451 -12.39 -7.06 6.38
CA ALA A 451 -11.01 -6.98 6.85
C ALA A 451 -10.66 -8.15 7.79
N SER A 452 -11.47 -8.42 8.81
CA SER A 452 -11.24 -9.56 9.71
C SER A 452 -11.37 -10.88 8.98
N LYS A 453 -12.39 -11.07 8.11
CA LYS A 453 -12.51 -12.29 7.30
C LYS A 453 -11.25 -12.58 6.49
N ALA A 454 -10.66 -11.55 5.87
CA ALA A 454 -9.42 -11.69 5.11
C ALA A 454 -8.20 -12.04 5.99
N VAL A 455 -8.10 -11.47 7.20
CA VAL A 455 -7.03 -11.80 8.15
C VAL A 455 -7.15 -13.25 8.63
N PHE A 456 -8.32 -13.64 9.15
CA PHE A 456 -8.56 -15.00 9.64
C PHE A 456 -8.39 -16.04 8.53
N GLY A 457 -8.85 -15.76 7.31
CA GLY A 457 -8.64 -16.64 6.16
C GLY A 457 -7.16 -16.88 5.84
N ARG A 458 -6.31 -15.84 5.90
CA ARG A 458 -4.84 -15.99 5.73
C ARG A 458 -4.17 -16.79 6.83
N LEU A 459 -4.78 -16.83 8.02
CA LEU A 459 -4.34 -17.65 9.15
C LEU A 459 -4.88 -19.09 9.11
N GLY A 460 -5.56 -19.47 8.03
CA GLY A 460 -6.05 -20.83 7.83
C GLY A 460 -7.42 -21.12 8.48
N TYR A 461 -8.08 -20.11 9.05
CA TYR A 461 -9.46 -20.26 9.51
C TYR A 461 -10.38 -20.47 8.30
N LYS A 462 -11.26 -21.46 8.41
CA LYS A 462 -12.24 -21.79 7.37
C LYS A 462 -13.64 -21.39 7.86
N GLN A 463 -14.41 -20.73 7.00
CA GLN A 463 -15.80 -20.45 7.28
C GLN A 463 -16.59 -21.77 7.32
N ALA A 464 -17.25 -22.06 8.45
CA ALA A 464 -18.02 -23.28 8.64
C ALA A 464 -19.51 -23.08 8.33
N TYR A 465 -20.15 -22.10 8.97
CA TYR A 465 -21.58 -21.79 8.82
C TYR A 465 -21.85 -20.32 9.13
N GLY A 466 -23.04 -19.83 8.75
CA GLY A 466 -23.53 -18.49 9.08
C GLY A 466 -24.62 -18.52 10.16
N ILE A 467 -24.75 -17.42 10.91
CA ILE A 467 -25.83 -17.22 11.88
C ILE A 467 -26.91 -16.33 11.23
N TYR A 468 -28.17 -16.74 11.29
CA TYR A 468 -29.32 -15.98 10.80
C TYR A 468 -30.20 -15.54 11.97
N THR A 469 -30.52 -14.25 12.04
CA THR A 469 -31.35 -13.66 13.11
C THR A 469 -32.55 -12.94 12.49
N LYS A 470 -33.70 -12.96 13.18
CA LYS A 470 -34.90 -12.21 12.81
C LYS A 470 -35.42 -11.46 14.03
N ASP A 471 -35.46 -10.15 13.95
CA ASP A 471 -36.10 -9.33 14.98
C ASP A 471 -37.62 -9.41 14.82
N MET A 472 -38.30 -9.66 15.94
CA MET A 472 -39.76 -9.60 16.01
C MET A 472 -40.12 -8.21 16.52
N THR A 473 -40.72 -7.38 15.67
CA THR A 473 -41.35 -6.14 16.12
C THR A 473 -42.46 -6.51 17.10
N ARG A 474 -42.32 -6.07 18.36
CA ARG A 474 -43.41 -6.10 19.34
C ARG A 474 -44.05 -4.73 19.43
#